data_AF-A0A5M9K0I6-F1
#
_entry.id   AF-A0A5M9K0I6-F1
#
_cell.length_a   1.000
_cell.length_b   1.000
_cell.length_c   1.000
_cell.angle_alpha   90.00
_cell.angle_beta   90.00
_cell.angle_gamma   90.00
#
_symmetry.space_group_name_H-M   'P 1'
#
loop_
_entity.id
_entity.type
_entity.pdbx_description
1 polymer ?
#
loop_
_entity_poly.entity_id
_entity_poly.type
_entity_poly.pdbx_seq_one_letter_code
_entity_poly.pdbx_strand_id
1 'polypeptide(L)'
;MSEAPSDNKEILRSKTPEDRSSYTESGKPADSIALFNAEDHAWLRVPRQGNFDFIIAARKQENGKFVYQVKDPKSGVLYEEGAWFKQEQLSSV
;
A
#
# COMPACT_ATOMS: atom_id res chain seq x y z
N MET A 1 -48.09 -37.02 26.34
CA MET A 1 -47.18 -38.11 25.94
C MET A 1 -47.22 -38.16 24.41
N SER A 2 -46.25 -37.74 23.61
CA SER A 2 -44.97 -37.05 23.80
C SER A 2 -44.66 -36.44 22.42
N GLU A 3 -44.29 -35.16 22.37
CA GLU A 3 -43.72 -34.54 21.17
C GLU A 3 -42.39 -35.20 20.84
N ALA A 4 -42.21 -35.58 19.57
CA ALA A 4 -40.93 -36.10 19.07
C ALA A 4 -39.98 -34.90 18.86
N PRO A 5 -38.78 -34.88 19.47
CA PRO A 5 -37.79 -33.87 19.16
C PRO A 5 -37.24 -34.16 17.75
N SER A 6 -37.45 -33.23 16.82
CA SER A 6 -36.73 -33.21 15.54
C SER A 6 -35.26 -32.94 15.85
N ASP A 7 -34.46 -34.00 15.80
CA ASP A 7 -33.00 -33.96 15.83
C ASP A 7 -32.50 -33.37 14.50
N ASN A 8 -32.76 -32.08 14.28
CA ASN A 8 -32.14 -31.32 13.21
C ASN A 8 -30.72 -30.99 13.66
N LYS A 9 -29.84 -31.98 13.56
CA LYS A 9 -28.40 -31.79 13.62
C LYS A 9 -28.00 -30.93 12.42
N GLU A 10 -28.07 -29.62 12.59
CA GLU A 10 -27.48 -28.66 11.67
C GLU A 10 -26.00 -28.99 11.54
N ILE A 11 -25.64 -29.60 10.41
CA ILE A 11 -24.24 -29.80 10.03
C ILE A 11 -23.67 -28.38 9.87
N LEU A 12 -22.99 -27.90 10.90
CA LEU A 12 -22.25 -26.65 10.92
C LEU A 12 -21.12 -26.73 9.88
N ARG A 13 -21.47 -26.55 8.61
CA ARG A 13 -20.49 -26.39 7.54
C ARG A 13 -19.73 -25.10 7.79
N SER A 14 -18.41 -25.16 7.74
CA SER A 14 -17.55 -23.99 7.90
C SER A 14 -17.93 -22.93 6.85
N LYS A 15 -18.25 -21.72 7.30
CA LYS A 15 -18.61 -20.61 6.41
C LYS A 15 -17.43 -20.29 5.49
N THR A 16 -17.67 -20.38 4.20
CA THR A 16 -16.73 -19.98 3.15
C THR A 16 -16.88 -18.47 2.88
N PRO A 17 -15.90 -17.81 2.23
CA PRO A 17 -16.03 -16.41 1.83
C PRO A 17 -17.25 -16.13 0.95
N GLU A 18 -17.75 -17.15 0.26
CA GLU A 18 -18.92 -17.14 -0.61
C GLU A 18 -20.25 -17.08 0.18
N ASP A 19 -20.24 -17.48 1.46
CA ASP A 19 -21.40 -17.47 2.36
C ASP A 19 -21.63 -16.11 3.06
N ARG A 20 -20.93 -15.06 2.63
CA ARG A 20 -21.12 -13.70 3.17
C ARG A 20 -22.44 -13.12 2.67
N SER A 21 -23.39 -12.84 3.57
CA SER A 21 -24.69 -12.24 3.21
C SER A 21 -24.58 -10.78 2.74
N SER A 22 -23.44 -10.15 2.96
CA SER A 22 -23.14 -8.80 2.50
C SER A 22 -21.62 -8.61 2.46
N TYR A 23 -21.15 -7.94 1.42
CA TYR A 23 -19.79 -7.45 1.37
C TYR A 23 -19.68 -6.20 2.23
N THR A 24 -18.95 -6.27 3.36
CA THR A 24 -18.52 -5.08 4.10
C THR A 24 -17.29 -4.52 3.40
N GLU A 25 -17.51 -3.48 2.60
CA GLU A 25 -16.43 -2.69 2.03
C GLU A 25 -15.58 -2.14 3.18
N SER A 26 -14.27 -2.41 3.14
CA SER A 26 -13.36 -1.95 4.19
C SER A 26 -13.43 -0.42 4.20
N GLY A 27 -13.96 0.19 5.27
CA GLY A 27 -14.36 1.59 5.35
C GLY A 27 -13.24 2.64 5.24
N LYS A 28 -12.06 2.26 4.72
CA LYS A 28 -10.91 3.12 4.47
C LYS A 28 -10.25 2.82 3.11
N PRO A 29 -10.94 3.03 1.98
CA PRO A 29 -10.30 2.96 0.67
C PRO A 29 -9.42 4.20 0.36
N ALA A 30 -9.34 5.18 1.26
CA ALA A 30 -8.82 6.52 0.96
C ALA A 30 -7.50 6.91 1.64
N ASP A 31 -7.04 6.14 2.64
CA ASP A 31 -5.73 6.42 3.25
C ASP A 31 -4.65 5.85 2.33
N SER A 32 -3.99 6.73 1.56
CA SER A 32 -2.79 6.37 0.82
C SER A 32 -1.84 5.67 1.78
N ILE A 33 -1.30 4.51 1.41
CA ILE A 33 -0.27 3.80 2.18
C ILE A 33 1.09 4.23 1.63
N ALA A 34 2.06 4.44 2.51
CA ALA A 34 3.42 4.73 2.11
C ALA A 34 4.06 3.48 1.52
N LEU A 35 4.49 3.54 0.26
CA LEU A 35 5.14 2.43 -0.42
C LEU A 35 6.62 2.29 -0.05
N PHE A 36 7.23 3.38 0.40
CA PHE A 36 8.65 3.42 0.74
C PHE A 36 8.87 4.03 2.12
N ASN A 37 9.92 3.57 2.78
CA ASN A 37 10.52 4.10 4.00
C ASN A 37 11.84 4.81 3.67
N ALA A 38 12.40 5.53 4.64
CA ALA A 38 13.75 6.08 4.49
C ALA A 38 14.76 4.93 4.33
N GLU A 39 15.76 5.16 3.49
CA GLU A 39 16.78 4.18 3.06
C GLU A 39 16.28 3.06 2.12
N ASP A 40 14.99 3.01 1.77
CA ASP A 40 14.51 2.10 0.72
C ASP A 40 15.05 2.52 -0.65
N HIS A 41 15.29 1.54 -1.52
CA HIS A 41 15.59 1.77 -2.93
C HIS A 41 14.30 1.99 -3.74
N ALA A 42 14.32 3.01 -4.59
CA ALA A 42 13.21 3.35 -5.46
C ALA A 42 13.71 3.85 -6.81
N TRP A 43 13.06 3.39 -7.88
CA TRP A 43 13.28 3.91 -9.22
C TRP A 43 12.44 5.16 -9.44
N LEU A 44 13.08 6.29 -9.70
CA LEU A 44 12.39 7.52 -10.13
C LEU A 44 12.39 7.59 -11.65
N ARG A 45 11.20 7.77 -12.23
CA ARG A 45 11.06 8.04 -13.66
C ARG A 45 11.33 9.52 -13.94
N VAL A 46 12.48 9.82 -14.52
CA VAL A 46 12.84 11.16 -14.99
C VAL A 46 12.35 11.36 -16.43
N PRO A 47 11.48 12.34 -16.71
CA PRO A 47 10.99 12.60 -18.05
C PRO A 47 12.15 12.79 -19.04
N ARG A 48 12.08 12.10 -20.19
CA ARG A 48 13.07 12.14 -21.29
C ARG A 48 14.45 11.54 -20.99
N GLN A 49 14.74 11.12 -19.75
CA GLN A 49 16.01 10.48 -19.40
C GLN A 49 15.87 8.98 -19.08
N GLY A 50 14.73 8.56 -18.53
CA GLY A 50 14.46 7.15 -18.21
C GLY A 50 14.20 6.94 -16.72
N ASN A 51 14.37 5.70 -16.26
CA ASN A 51 14.25 5.35 -14.84
C ASN A 51 15.64 5.28 -14.23
N PHE A 52 15.81 5.86 -13.04
CA PHE A 52 17.07 5.85 -12.31
C PHE A 52 16.84 5.37 -10.88
N ASP A 53 17.77 4.57 -10.36
CA ASP A 53 17.76 4.09 -8.98
C ASP A 53 18.20 5.20 -8.03
N PHE A 54 17.41 5.39 -6.97
CA PHE A 54 17.69 6.31 -5.89
C PHE A 54 17.37 5.68 -4.53
N ILE A 55 17.93 6.27 -3.47
CA ILE A 55 17.57 5.93 -2.09
C ILE A 55 16.59 6.99 -1.57
N ILE A 56 15.55 6.57 -0.87
CA ILE A 56 14.65 7.49 -0.17
C ILE A 56 15.41 8.16 0.98
N ALA A 57 15.56 9.47 0.92
CA ALA A 57 16.18 10.26 1.99
C ALA A 57 15.16 10.64 3.08
N ALA A 58 13.95 11.04 2.68
CA ALA A 58 12.90 11.45 3.59
C ALA A 58 11.51 11.24 2.99
N ARG A 59 10.50 11.11 3.86
CA ARG A 59 9.09 10.95 3.50
C ARG A 59 8.24 11.93 4.28
N LYS A 60 7.23 12.51 3.63
CA LYS A 60 6.13 13.22 4.31
C LYS A 60 4.81 12.97 3.61
N GLN A 61 3.71 13.34 4.27
CA GLN A 61 2.37 13.30 3.70
C GLN A 61 1.92 14.74 3.38
N GLU A 62 1.49 14.99 2.15
CA GLU A 62 0.91 16.25 1.69
C GLU A 62 -0.44 15.99 1.02
N ASN A 63 -1.50 16.65 1.49
CA ASN A 63 -2.87 16.50 0.96
C ASN A 63 -3.33 15.04 0.91
N GLY A 64 -3.01 14.25 1.93
CA GLY A 64 -3.36 12.83 2.00
C GLY A 64 -2.48 11.90 1.16
N LYS A 65 -1.53 12.42 0.37
CA LYS A 65 -0.61 11.64 -0.46
C LYS A 65 0.80 11.64 0.10
N PHE A 66 1.56 10.58 -0.18
CA PHE A 66 2.97 10.53 0.20
C PHE A 66 3.87 11.16 -0.87
N VAL A 67 4.81 11.96 -0.39
CA VAL A 67 5.88 12.54 -1.19
C VAL A 67 7.23 12.24 -0.54
N TYR A 68 8.26 12.16 -1.38
CA TYR A 68 9.56 11.61 -1.04
C TYR A 68 10.69 12.51 -1.53
N GLN A 69 11.69 12.73 -0.70
CA GLN A 69 13.00 13.17 -1.16
C GLN A 69 13.86 11.95 -1.48
N VAL A 70 14.64 12.05 -2.53
CA VAL A 70 15.52 10.97 -2.98
C VAL A 70 16.96 11.47 -3.06
N LYS A 71 17.91 10.57 -2.78
CA LYS A 71 19.35 10.82 -2.85
C LYS A 71 20.03 9.81 -3.75
N ASP A 72 21.08 10.23 -4.41
CA ASP A 72 21.91 9.34 -5.23
C ASP A 72 22.56 8.27 -4.34
N PRO A 73 22.49 6.97 -4.70
CA PRO A 73 22.95 5.88 -3.86
C PRO A 73 24.47 5.86 -3.66
N LYS A 74 25.24 6.48 -4.57
CA LYS A 74 26.71 6.46 -4.55
C LYS A 74 27.28 7.64 -3.78
N SER A 75 26.72 8.82 -4.00
CA SER A 75 27.20 10.10 -3.46
C SER A 75 26.43 10.54 -2.21
N GLY A 76 25.23 10.03 -1.99
CA GLY A 76 24.34 10.45 -0.89
C GLY A 76 23.77 11.87 -1.08
N VAL A 77 24.02 12.52 -2.21
CA VAL A 77 23.55 13.88 -2.51
C VAL A 77 22.08 13.84 -2.89
N LEU A 78 21.30 14.78 -2.36
CA LEU A 78 19.89 14.94 -2.71
C LEU A 78 19.72 15.29 -4.19
N TYR A 79 18.81 14.58 -4.85
CA TYR A 79 18.47 14.84 -6.25
C TYR A 79 17.63 16.12 -6.37
N GLU A 80 17.84 16.88 -7.45
CA GLU A 80 17.18 18.17 -7.73
C GLU A 80 17.10 19.09 -6.50
N GLU A 81 18.24 19.26 -5.81
CA GLU A 81 18.36 20.13 -4.62
C GLU A 81 17.40 19.77 -3.47
N GLY A 82 16.96 18.50 -3.40
CA GLY A 82 16.00 18.04 -2.39
C GLY A 82 14.55 18.27 -2.81
N ALA A 83 14.24 18.22 -4.09
CA ALA A 83 12.86 18.20 -4.58
C ALA A 83 12.06 17.03 -3.99
N TRP A 84 10.75 17.24 -3.86
CA TRP A 84 9.80 16.24 -3.38
C TRP A 84 9.06 15.59 -4.54
N PHE A 85 9.19 14.27 -4.66
CA PHE A 85 8.58 13.46 -5.69
C PHE A 85 7.36 12.74 -5.15
N LYS A 86 6.28 12.69 -5.93
CA LYS A 86 5.09 11.95 -5.51
C LYS A 86 5.34 10.45 -5.61
N GLN A 87 4.68 9.69 -4.75
CA GLN A 87 4.76 8.24 -4.75
C GLN A 87 4.55 7.63 -6.15
N GLU A 88 3.63 8.18 -6.94
CA GLU A 88 3.29 7.68 -8.28
C GLU A 88 4.40 7.86 -9.32
N GLN A 89 5.44 8.65 -9.02
CA GLN A 89 6.62 8.81 -9.86
C GLN A 89 7.72 7.79 -9.54
N LEU A 90 7.58 7.09 -8.42
CA LEU A 90 8.51 6.10 -7.91
C LEU A 90 8.00 4.70 -8.19
N SER A 91 8.91 3.75 -8.31
CA SER A 91 8.61 2.32 -8.44
C SER A 91 9.54 1.51 -7.56
N SER A 92 9.01 0.45 -6.95
CA SER A 92 9.83 -0.51 -6.21
C SER A 92 10.69 -1.33 -7.16
N VAL A 93 11.80 -1.84 -6.65
CA VAL A 93 12.61 -2.87 -7.32
C VAL A 93 11.87 -4.21 -7.33
#